data_AF-A0A6G0ZJ85-F1
#
_entry.id   AF-A0A6G0ZJ85-F1
#
_cell.length_a   1.000
_cell.length_b   1.000
_cell.length_c   1.000
_cell.angle_alpha   90.00
_cell.angle_beta   90.00
_cell.angle_gamma   90.00
#
_symmetry.space_group_name_H-M   'P 1'
#
loop_
_entity.id
_entity.type
_entity.pdbx_description
1 polymer ?
#
loop_
_entity_poly.entity_id
_entity_poly.type
_entity_poly.pdbx_seq_one_letter_code
_entity_poly.pdbx_strand_id
1 'polypeptide(L)'
;MHNFHQLYALWADKPSEKARTTNGPESFHIHYNSQFNISHPSTFQVINILIGIQTETYLKINSIKRNEKNKLRKEQENNIKFIMDTWEKFKNNKISMNDYLQTMGPRFCASRQM
;
A
#
# COMPACT_ATOMS: atom_id res chain seq x y z
N MET A 1 -34.17 13.48 11.46
CA MET A 1 -33.54 12.68 10.39
C MET A 1 -32.59 13.54 9.56
N HIS A 2 -31.49 14.01 10.16
CA HIS A 2 -30.43 14.76 9.48
C HIS A 2 -29.14 14.29 10.14
N ASN A 3 -28.35 13.44 9.45
CA ASN A 3 -26.92 13.18 9.70
C ASN A 3 -26.36 11.94 9.00
N PHE A 4 -27.12 11.24 8.14
CA PHE A 4 -26.53 10.18 7.32
C PHE A 4 -25.80 10.71 6.07
N HIS A 5 -26.14 11.90 5.56
CA HIS A 5 -25.54 12.44 4.35
C HIS A 5 -24.04 12.79 4.49
N GLN A 6 -23.57 13.12 5.70
CA GLN A 6 -22.17 13.51 5.94
C GLN A 6 -21.21 12.32 6.06
N LEU A 7 -21.68 11.16 6.51
CA LEU A 7 -20.83 9.97 6.66
C LEU A 7 -20.44 9.38 5.30
N TYR A 8 -21.33 9.41 4.31
CA TYR A 8 -21.02 8.92 2.95
C TYR A 8 -20.01 9.79 2.21
N ALA A 9 -20.05 11.11 2.41
CA ALA A 9 -19.10 12.04 1.79
C ALA A 9 -17.67 11.83 2.29
N LEU A 10 -17.48 11.41 3.56
CA LEU A 10 -16.17 11.18 4.14
C LEU A 10 -15.43 9.96 3.53
N TRP A 11 -16.17 8.92 3.13
CA TRP A 11 -15.61 7.69 2.56
C TRP A 11 -15.43 7.78 1.05
N ALA A 12 -16.16 8.67 0.41
CA ALA A 12 -16.15 8.96 -1.01
C ALA A 12 -15.33 10.22 -1.30
N ASP A 13 -14.19 10.44 -0.63
CA ASP A 13 -13.28 11.49 -1.08
C ASP A 13 -12.51 11.02 -2.32
N LYS A 14 -12.01 11.97 -3.13
CA LYS A 14 -11.25 11.65 -4.35
C LYS A 14 -10.12 10.69 -3.98
N PRO A 15 -10.02 9.53 -4.65
CA PRO A 15 -8.95 8.58 -4.39
C PRO A 15 -7.61 9.21 -4.75
N SER A 16 -6.56 8.78 -4.04
CA SER A 16 -5.19 9.22 -4.28
C SER A 16 -4.45 8.20 -5.13
N GLU A 17 -3.67 8.68 -6.10
CA GLU A 17 -2.73 7.85 -6.86
C GLU A 17 -1.48 7.50 -6.04
N LYS A 18 -1.26 8.19 -4.92
CA LYS A 18 -0.13 7.92 -4.04
C LYS A 18 -0.36 6.61 -3.30
N ALA A 19 0.66 5.77 -3.26
CA ALA A 19 0.66 4.57 -2.44
C ALA A 19 0.38 4.95 -0.97
N ARG A 20 -0.58 4.28 -0.34
CA ARG A 20 -0.83 4.39 1.11
C ARG A 20 0.24 3.59 1.84
N THR A 21 1.09 4.26 2.61
CA THR A 21 2.19 3.63 3.37
C THR A 21 1.81 3.37 4.83
N THR A 22 0.62 2.84 5.08
CA THR A 22 0.15 2.65 6.46
C THR A 22 0.94 1.58 7.21
N ASN A 23 1.64 0.68 6.50
CA ASN A 23 2.32 -0.49 7.09
C ASN A 23 3.86 -0.41 6.97
N GLY A 24 4.42 0.79 6.85
CA GLY A 24 5.86 0.99 6.70
C GLY A 24 6.67 0.41 7.87
N PRO A 25 6.37 0.79 9.13
CA PRO A 25 7.04 0.26 10.31
C PRO A 25 6.94 -1.26 10.44
N GLU A 26 5.75 -1.83 10.23
CA GLU A 26 5.52 -3.28 10.32
C GLU A 26 6.33 -4.04 9.29
N SER A 27 6.35 -3.54 8.05
CA SER A 27 7.13 -4.15 6.96
C SER A 27 8.63 -4.10 7.27
N PHE A 28 9.12 -3.00 7.84
CA PHE A 28 10.51 -2.87 8.27
C PHE A 28 10.84 -3.89 9.37
N HIS A 29 10.01 -4.01 10.40
CA HIS A 29 10.26 -4.95 11.50
C HIS A 29 10.22 -6.41 11.03
N ILE A 30 9.29 -6.78 10.15
CA ILE A 30 9.24 -8.12 9.55
C ILE A 30 10.51 -8.40 8.76
N HIS A 31 10.95 -7.46 7.92
CA HIS A 31 12.18 -7.59 7.13
C HIS A 31 13.44 -7.65 8.00
N TYR A 32 13.53 -6.81 9.03
CA TYR A 32 14.66 -6.79 9.95
C TYR A 32 14.76 -8.11 10.72
N ASN A 33 13.65 -8.56 11.31
CA ASN A 33 13.60 -9.80 12.08
C ASN A 33 13.93 -11.01 11.21
N SER A 34 13.50 -11.02 9.95
CA SER A 34 13.82 -12.11 9.02
C SER A 34 15.31 -12.21 8.65
N GLN A 35 16.13 -11.21 8.96
CA GLN A 35 17.59 -11.33 8.80
C GLN A 35 18.24 -12.10 9.95
N PHE A 36 17.61 -12.15 11.13
CA PHE A 36 18.14 -12.77 12.35
C PHE A 36 17.46 -14.11 12.67
N ASN A 37 17.30 -14.98 11.66
CA ASN A 37 16.61 -16.27 11.82
C ASN A 37 17.45 -17.40 12.45
N ILE A 38 18.71 -17.13 12.81
CA ILE A 38 19.61 -18.11 13.41
C ILE A 38 19.59 -17.93 14.93
N SER A 39 19.41 -19.02 15.69
CA SER A 39 19.30 -18.97 17.16
C SER A 39 20.55 -18.41 17.85
N HIS A 40 21.74 -18.63 17.27
CA HIS A 40 23.03 -18.16 17.80
C HIS A 40 23.96 -17.68 16.67
N PRO A 41 23.71 -16.49 16.08
CA PRO A 41 24.57 -15.98 15.02
C PRO A 41 25.92 -15.59 15.62
N SER A 42 27.00 -15.90 14.92
CA SER A 42 28.33 -15.41 15.31
C SER A 42 28.41 -13.90 15.16
N THR A 43 29.33 -13.25 15.87
CA THR A 43 29.58 -11.80 15.72
C THR A 43 29.82 -11.41 14.27
N PHE A 44 30.53 -12.25 13.52
CA PHE A 44 30.78 -12.03 12.09
C PHE A 44 29.49 -12.04 11.26
N GLN A 45 28.57 -12.97 11.53
CA GLN A 45 27.27 -13.02 10.86
C GLN A 45 26.42 -11.79 11.18
N VAL A 46 26.40 -11.36 12.44
CA VAL A 46 25.69 -10.14 12.86
C VAL A 46 26.25 -8.91 12.12
N ILE A 47 27.57 -8.75 12.06
CA ILE A 47 28.22 -7.65 11.35
C ILE A 47 27.82 -7.64 9.87
N ASN A 48 27.85 -8.80 9.21
CA ASN A 48 27.48 -8.90 7.79
C ASN A 48 26.01 -8.52 7.55
N ILE A 49 25.09 -8.95 8.41
CA ILE A 49 23.67 -8.57 8.33
C ILE A 49 23.52 -7.05 8.46
N LEU A 50 24.19 -6.44 9.45
CA LEU A 50 24.12 -4.99 9.67
C LEU A 50 24.68 -4.19 8.48
N ILE A 51 25.81 -4.64 7.90
CA ILE A 51 26.37 -4.04 6.67
C ILE A 51 25.38 -4.15 5.51
N GLY A 52 24.69 -5.29 5.36
CA GLY A 52 23.66 -5.49 4.36
C GLY A 52 22.50 -4.49 4.50
N ILE A 53 21.96 -4.35 5.72
CA ILE A 53 20.88 -3.41 6.04
C ILE A 53 21.31 -1.96 5.77
N GLN A 54 22.53 -1.58 6.17
CA GLN A 54 23.07 -0.24 5.90
C GLN A 54 23.20 0.03 4.40
N THR A 55 23.70 -0.95 3.64
CA THR A 55 23.86 -0.85 2.19
C THR A 55 22.50 -0.67 1.51
N GLU A 56 21.51 -1.51 1.86
CA GLU A 56 20.15 -1.40 1.31
C GLU A 56 19.52 -0.04 1.63
N THR A 57 19.69 0.43 2.86
CA THR A 57 19.18 1.74 3.31
C THR A 57 19.82 2.88 2.53
N TYR A 58 21.14 2.85 2.36
CA TYR A 58 21.89 3.85 1.61
C TYR A 58 21.46 3.89 0.14
N LEU A 59 21.28 2.72 -0.50
CA LEU A 59 20.78 2.63 -1.88
C LEU A 59 19.37 3.23 -2.01
N LYS A 60 18.46 2.94 -1.07
CA LYS A 60 17.11 3.53 -1.06
C LYS A 60 17.15 5.05 -0.90
N ILE A 61 17.95 5.57 0.04
CA ILE A 61 18.11 7.03 0.25
C ILE A 61 18.63 7.69 -1.03
N ASN A 62 19.63 7.11 -1.68
CA ASN A 62 20.19 7.65 -2.92
C ASN A 62 19.20 7.59 -4.08
N SER A 63 18.41 6.53 -4.19
CA SER A 63 17.33 6.42 -5.18
C SER A 63 16.30 7.55 -4.99
N ILE A 64 15.89 7.81 -3.75
CA ILE A 64 14.99 8.92 -3.40
C ILE A 64 15.61 10.28 -3.75
N LYS A 65 16.89 10.50 -3.40
CA LYS A 65 17.61 11.75 -3.74
C LYS A 65 17.68 12.00 -5.25
N ARG A 66 17.79 10.93 -6.04
CA ARG A 66 17.79 10.99 -7.52
C ARG A 66 16.38 11.08 -8.12
N ASN A 67 15.34 11.12 -7.28
CA ASN A 67 13.93 11.07 -7.70
C ASN A 67 13.60 9.84 -8.57
N GLU A 68 14.32 8.74 -8.34
CA GLU A 68 14.02 7.46 -8.98
C GLU A 68 12.78 6.87 -8.31
N LYS A 69 11.72 6.73 -9.10
CA LYS A 69 10.48 6.14 -8.62
C LYS A 69 10.52 4.64 -8.85
N ASN A 70 10.32 3.87 -7.78
CA ASN A 70 10.09 2.44 -7.91
C ASN A 70 8.85 2.22 -8.79
N LYS A 71 9.00 1.32 -9.76
CA LYS A 71 7.88 0.88 -10.57
C LYS A 71 6.87 0.18 -9.68
N LEU A 72 5.60 0.57 -9.80
CA LEU A 72 4.51 -0.11 -9.10
C LEU A 72 4.38 -1.53 -9.62
N ARG A 73 3.93 -2.45 -8.75
CA ARG A 73 3.56 -3.79 -9.24
C ARG A 73 2.35 -3.64 -10.16
N LYS A 74 2.27 -4.44 -11.21
CA LYS A 74 1.15 -4.44 -12.17
C LYS A 74 -0.22 -4.52 -11.50
N GLU A 75 -0.33 -5.31 -10.43
CA GLU A 75 -1.55 -5.41 -9.63
C GLU A 75 -1.94 -4.09 -8.96
N GLN A 76 -0.97 -3.37 -8.39
CA GLN A 76 -1.20 -2.07 -7.77
C GLN A 76 -1.62 -1.02 -8.81
N GLU A 77 -0.95 -1.01 -9.97
CA GLU A 77 -1.32 -0.15 -11.10
C GLU A 77 -2.76 -0.42 -11.56
N ASN A 78 -3.13 -1.69 -11.72
CA ASN A 78 -4.48 -2.09 -12.09
C ASN A 78 -5.52 -1.68 -11.05
N ASN A 79 -5.20 -1.81 -9.76
CA ASN A 79 -6.10 -1.41 -8.68
C ASN A 79 -6.26 0.11 -8.61
N ILE A 80 -5.19 0.89 -8.75
CA ILE A 80 -5.27 2.36 -8.83
C ILE A 80 -6.13 2.76 -10.03
N LYS A 81 -5.87 2.20 -11.21
CA LYS A 81 -6.66 2.48 -12.42
C LYS A 81 -8.14 2.16 -12.23
N PHE A 82 -8.46 1.01 -11.63
CA PHE A 82 -9.83 0.60 -11.34
C PHE A 82 -10.51 1.58 -10.38
N ILE A 83 -9.84 1.95 -9.28
CA ILE A 83 -10.37 2.90 -8.29
C ILE A 83 -10.67 4.25 -8.95
N MET A 84 -9.72 4.77 -9.75
CA MET A 84 -9.86 6.07 -10.43
C MET A 84 -11.01 6.07 -11.44
N ASP A 85 -11.08 5.05 -12.31
CA ASP A 85 -12.15 4.94 -13.32
C ASP A 85 -13.54 4.79 -12.66
N THR A 86 -13.64 3.97 -11.62
CA THR A 86 -14.90 3.78 -10.88
C THR A 86 -15.33 5.05 -10.16
N TRP A 87 -14.37 5.78 -9.59
CA TRP A 87 -14.60 7.09 -8.99
C TRP A 87 -15.07 8.14 -10.01
N GLU A 88 -14.43 8.20 -11.18
CA GLU A 88 -14.84 9.13 -12.24
C GLU A 88 -16.24 8.83 -12.78
N LYS A 89 -16.60 7.56 -12.90
CA LYS A 89 -17.98 7.16 -13.26
C LYS A 89 -18.98 7.65 -12.22
N PHE A 90 -18.69 7.48 -10.94
CA PHE A 90 -19.54 7.95 -9.85
C PHE A 90 -19.65 9.48 -9.83
N LYS A 91 -18.51 10.20 -9.88
CA LYS A 91 -18.47 11.67 -9.90
C LYS A 91 -19.27 12.28 -11.05
N ASN A 92 -19.25 11.63 -12.21
CA ASN A 92 -20.00 12.07 -13.39
C ASN A 92 -21.45 11.58 -13.42
N ASN A 93 -21.97 11.07 -12.29
CA ASN A 93 -23.33 10.52 -12.15
C ASN A 93 -23.66 9.41 -13.15
N LYS A 94 -22.65 8.68 -13.66
CA LYS A 94 -22.85 7.54 -14.59
C LYS A 94 -23.27 6.26 -13.86
N ILE A 95 -22.96 6.18 -12.57
CA ILE A 95 -23.33 5.07 -11.68
C ILE A 95 -23.90 5.64 -10.38
N SER A 96 -24.84 4.92 -9.76
CA SER A 96 -25.37 5.32 -8.46
C SER A 96 -24.36 5.03 -7.34
N MET A 97 -24.60 5.62 -6.16
CA MET A 97 -23.80 5.31 -4.96
C MET A 97 -23.85 3.82 -4.61
N ASN A 98 -25.02 3.17 -4.80
CA ASN A 98 -25.15 1.74 -4.52
C ASN A 98 -24.31 0.91 -5.50
N ASP A 99 -24.32 1.26 -6.78
CA ASP A 99 -23.50 0.59 -7.81
C ASP A 99 -22.02 0.77 -7.54
N TYR A 100 -21.61 1.97 -7.11
CA TYR A 100 -20.24 2.25 -6.70
C TYR A 100 -19.79 1.35 -5.55
N LEU A 101 -20.60 1.25 -4.48
CA LEU A 101 -20.28 0.41 -3.32
C LEU A 101 -20.26 -1.08 -3.67
N GLN A 102 -21.21 -1.56 -4.46
CA GLN A 102 -21.27 -2.95 -4.92
C GLN A 102 -20.08 -3.32 -5.83
N THR A 103 -19.56 -2.36 -6.58
CA THR A 103 -18.39 -2.56 -7.45
C THR A 103 -17.08 -2.51 -6.66
N MET A 104 -16.95 -1.56 -5.73
CA MET A 104 -15.72 -1.33 -4.97
C MET A 104 -15.51 -2.35 -3.84
N GLY A 105 -16.56 -2.71 -3.11
CA GLY A 105 -16.47 -3.58 -1.94
C GLY A 105 -15.83 -4.96 -2.21
N PRO A 106 -16.35 -5.74 -3.17
CA PRO A 106 -15.81 -7.06 -3.49
C PRO A 106 -14.37 -7.04 -4.00
N ARG A 107 -13.95 -5.95 -4.65
CA ARG A 107 -12.61 -5.84 -5.27
C ARG A 107 -11.47 -5.94 -4.27
N PHE A 108 -11.68 -5.47 -3.04
CA PHE A 108 -10.66 -5.40 -1.99
C PHE A 108 -10.99 -6.27 -0.78
N CYS A 109 -12.06 -7.06 -0.86
CA CYS A 109 -12.38 -8.03 0.17
C CYS A 109 -11.33 -9.15 0.15
N ALA A 110 -10.75 -9.49 1.30
CA ALA A 110 -9.86 -10.63 1.39
C ALA A 110 -10.63 -11.89 0.99
N SER A 111 -10.12 -12.64 0.00
CA SER A 111 -10.64 -13.97 -0.26
C SER A 111 -10.44 -14.81 1.00
N ARG A 112 -11.51 -15.41 1.52
CA ARG A 112 -11.37 -16.48 2.51
C ARG A 112 -10.57 -17.57 1.80
N GLN A 113 -9.31 -17.75 2.19
CA GLN A 113 -8.60 -18.99 1.89
C GLN A 113 -9.37 -20.09 2.63
N MET A 114 -10.09 -20.92 1.84
CA MET A 114 -10.62 -22.20 2.30
C MET A 114 -9.49 -23.23 2.26
#